data_AF-A0A5Y5YZ13-F1
#
_entry.id   AF-A0A5Y5YZ13-F1
#
_cell.length_a   1.000
_cell.length_b   1.000
_cell.length_c   1.000
_cell.angle_alpha   90.00
_cell.angle_beta   90.00
_cell.angle_gamma   90.00
#
_symmetry.space_group_name_H-M   'P 1'
#
loop_
_entity.id
_entity.type
_entity.pdbx_description
1 polymer ?
#
loop_
_entity_poly.entity_id
_entity_poly.type
_entity_poly.pdbx_seq_one_letter_code
_entity_poly.pdbx_strand_id
1 'polypeptide(L)'
;EYRNEYRKHRSDDIPLIKAQKFKSAHTELRRLEKKRESIIEYFIDELNPISSSKANTSARSTGNLDLFNEHVLYRKAISEKTDEEIVALVIKQRTEAAMEFQRSIEHSLEQLSRISSEFEPSSQKRRKMSI
;
A
#
# COMPACT_ATOMS: atom_id res chain seq x y z
N GLU A 1 -7.07 -26.30 20.27
CA GLU A 1 -8.41 -25.75 20.61
C GLU A 1 -9.51 -26.20 19.64
N TYR A 2 -9.55 -25.73 18.38
CA TYR A 2 -10.57 -26.11 17.37
C TYR A 2 -10.87 -27.61 17.28
N ARG A 3 -9.84 -28.46 17.20
CA ARG A 3 -10.03 -29.92 17.09
C ARG A 3 -10.76 -30.53 18.29
N ASN A 4 -10.63 -29.93 19.48
CA ASN A 4 -11.27 -30.42 20.69
C ASN A 4 -12.73 -29.98 20.72
N GLU A 5 -13.03 -28.74 20.35
CA GLU A 5 -14.41 -28.24 20.26
C GLU A 5 -15.21 -28.88 19.13
N TYR A 6 -14.60 -29.05 17.96
CA TYR A 6 -15.22 -29.77 16.85
C TYR A 6 -15.53 -31.22 17.22
N ARG A 7 -14.68 -31.88 18.02
CA ARG A 7 -14.96 -33.23 18.53
C ARG A 7 -16.16 -33.21 19.47
N LYS A 8 -16.25 -32.27 20.41
CA LYS A 8 -17.43 -32.09 21.29
C LYS A 8 -18.72 -31.94 20.48
N HIS A 9 -18.69 -31.07 19.46
CA HIS A 9 -19.81 -30.88 18.53
C HIS A 9 -20.22 -32.12 17.71
N ARG A 10 -19.39 -33.17 17.70
CA ARG A 10 -19.64 -34.42 16.98
C ARG A 10 -19.91 -35.61 17.89
N SER A 11 -19.53 -35.52 19.16
CA SER A 11 -19.73 -36.56 20.18
C SER A 11 -20.97 -36.33 21.02
N ASP A 12 -21.38 -35.07 21.20
CA ASP A 12 -22.69 -34.74 21.74
C ASP A 12 -23.75 -35.10 20.68
N ASP A 13 -24.99 -35.39 21.09
CA ASP A 13 -26.14 -35.71 20.22
C ASP A 13 -26.62 -34.49 19.40
N ILE A 14 -25.65 -33.68 18.96
CA ILE A 14 -25.77 -32.43 18.25
C ILE A 14 -25.99 -32.75 16.77
N PRO A 15 -27.02 -32.16 16.15
CA PRO A 15 -27.29 -32.33 14.72
C PRO A 15 -26.05 -32.03 13.87
N LEU A 16 -25.74 -32.91 12.91
CA LEU A 16 -24.59 -32.81 12.00
C LEU A 16 -24.46 -31.42 11.34
N ILE A 17 -25.59 -30.79 11.04
CA ILE A 17 -25.68 -29.44 10.48
C ILE A 17 -24.95 -28.41 11.37
N LYS A 18 -25.06 -28.51 12.70
CA LYS A 18 -24.39 -27.59 13.64
C LYS A 18 -22.88 -27.81 13.64
N ALA A 19 -22.41 -29.05 13.64
CA ALA A 19 -20.98 -29.36 13.54
C ALA A 19 -20.39 -28.88 12.21
N GLN A 20 -21.12 -29.02 11.10
CA GLN A 20 -20.70 -28.53 9.79
C GLN A 20 -20.63 -27.01 9.73
N LYS A 21 -21.60 -26.30 10.33
CA LYS A 21 -21.56 -24.83 10.49
C LYS A 21 -20.35 -24.39 11.30
N PHE A 22 -20.05 -25.05 12.41
CA PHE A 22 -18.86 -24.75 13.22
C PHE A 22 -17.56 -24.91 12.44
N LYS A 23 -17.40 -26.03 11.70
CA LYS A 23 -16.24 -26.25 10.81
C LYS A 23 -16.13 -25.17 9.73
N SER A 24 -17.25 -24.80 9.13
CA SER A 24 -17.29 -23.75 8.10
C SER A 24 -16.84 -22.40 8.67
N ALA A 25 -17.41 -21.97 9.79
CA ALA A 25 -17.06 -20.73 10.47
C ALA A 25 -15.56 -20.69 10.85
N HIS A 26 -15.03 -21.78 11.40
CA HIS A 26 -13.60 -21.86 11.72
C HIS A 26 -12.72 -21.75 10.47
N THR A 27 -13.14 -22.38 9.36
CA THR A 27 -12.40 -22.29 8.09
C THR A 27 -12.39 -20.86 7.56
N GLU A 28 -13.51 -20.14 7.65
CA GLU A 28 -13.58 -18.73 7.27
C GLU A 28 -12.72 -17.84 8.17
N LEU A 29 -12.75 -18.02 9.49
CA LEU A 29 -11.88 -17.27 10.40
C LEU A 29 -10.40 -17.44 10.05
N ARG A 30 -9.97 -18.69 9.83
CA ARG A 30 -8.58 -18.98 9.40
C ARG A 30 -8.25 -18.34 8.05
N ARG A 31 -9.21 -18.31 7.12
CA ARG A 31 -9.01 -17.70 5.80
C ARG A 31 -8.85 -16.17 5.93
N LEU A 32 -9.66 -15.54 6.77
CA LEU A 32 -9.59 -14.10 7.03
C LEU A 32 -8.31 -13.72 7.75
N GLU A 33 -7.88 -14.51 8.74
CA GLU A 33 -6.60 -14.31 9.42
C GLU A 33 -5.42 -14.34 8.46
N LYS A 34 -5.35 -15.34 7.57
CA LYS A 34 -4.32 -15.38 6.53
C LYS A 34 -4.35 -14.18 5.59
N LYS A 35 -5.55 -13.67 5.28
CA LYS A 35 -5.70 -12.47 4.46
C LYS A 35 -5.21 -11.24 5.20
N ARG A 36 -5.52 -11.10 6.50
CA ARG A 36 -5.01 -10.04 7.37
C ARG A 36 -3.49 -10.07 7.37
N GLU A 37 -2.88 -11.21 7.70
CA GLU A 37 -1.42 -11.39 7.70
C GLU A 37 -0.79 -10.99 6.35
N SER A 38 -1.32 -11.48 5.23
CA SER A 38 -0.81 -11.16 3.90
C SER A 38 -0.91 -9.67 3.55
N ILE A 39 -1.97 -8.98 3.98
CA ILE A 39 -2.13 -7.54 3.76
C ILE A 39 -1.13 -6.76 4.60
N ILE A 40 -0.96 -7.15 5.86
CA ILE A 40 0.00 -6.51 6.77
C ILE A 40 1.44 -6.71 6.27
N GLU A 41 1.81 -7.90 5.79
CA GLU A 41 3.14 -8.11 5.19
C GLU A 41 3.39 -7.18 3.99
N TYR A 42 2.39 -7.03 3.11
CA TYR A 42 2.50 -6.10 1.98
C TYR A 42 2.68 -4.65 2.43
N PHE A 43 1.93 -4.22 3.44
CA PHE A 43 2.07 -2.88 4.01
C PHE A 43 3.42 -2.66 4.68
N ILE A 44 3.96 -3.66 5.37
CA ILE A 44 5.31 -3.58 5.93
C ILE A 44 6.35 -3.36 4.83
N ASP A 45 6.22 -4.07 3.72
CA ASP A 45 7.14 -3.93 2.58
C ASP A 45 6.98 -2.57 1.87
N GLU A 46 5.77 -2.01 1.81
CA GLU A 46 5.48 -0.66 1.27
C GLU A 46 6.03 0.46 2.16
N LEU A 47 5.89 0.31 3.48
CA LEU A 47 6.37 1.28 4.46
C LEU A 47 7.89 1.26 4.61
N ASN A 48 8.56 0.20 4.17
CA ASN A 48 10.01 0.11 4.25
C ASN A 48 10.64 1.12 3.27
N PRO A 49 11.51 2.05 3.74
CA PRO A 49 12.16 3.02 2.87
C PRO A 49 13.07 2.38 1.83
N ILE A 50 13.54 1.16 2.08
CA ILE A 50 14.33 0.38 1.13
C ILE A 50 13.43 -0.71 0.57
N SER A 51 13.28 -0.74 -0.75
CA SER A 51 12.52 -1.81 -1.39
C SER A 51 13.27 -3.14 -1.33
N SER A 52 12.52 -4.24 -1.24
CA SER A 52 13.06 -5.60 -1.26
C SER A 52 13.89 -5.89 -2.53
N SER A 53 13.48 -5.34 -3.67
CA SER A 53 14.23 -5.48 -4.93
C SER A 53 15.59 -4.79 -4.87
N LYS A 54 15.65 -3.57 -4.32
CA LYS A 54 16.88 -2.79 -4.17
C LYS A 54 17.84 -3.46 -3.19
N ALA A 55 17.33 -3.90 -2.04
CA ALA A 55 18.09 -4.63 -1.03
C ALA A 55 18.71 -5.92 -1.59
N ASN A 56 17.90 -6.74 -2.27
CA ASN A 56 18.38 -8.00 -2.85
C ASN A 56 19.38 -7.80 -3.99
N THR A 57 19.16 -6.79 -4.83
CA THR A 57 20.08 -6.49 -5.95
C THR A 57 21.44 -6.04 -5.43
N SER A 58 21.47 -5.20 -4.40
CA SER A 58 22.72 -4.81 -3.73
C SER A 58 23.47 -6.02 -3.18
N ALA A 59 22.81 -6.85 -2.38
CA ALA A 59 23.46 -8.01 -1.76
C ALA A 59 23.99 -9.01 -2.81
N ARG A 60 23.23 -9.29 -3.87
CA ARG A 60 23.58 -10.32 -4.86
C ARG A 60 24.53 -9.84 -5.95
N SER A 61 24.41 -8.58 -6.39
CA SER A 61 25.20 -8.07 -7.52
C SER A 61 26.51 -7.43 -7.09
N THR A 62 26.51 -6.70 -5.98
CA THR A 62 27.69 -5.94 -5.53
C THR A 62 28.32 -6.54 -4.28
N GLY A 63 27.67 -7.52 -3.65
CA GLY A 63 28.10 -8.08 -2.37
C GLY A 63 27.90 -7.11 -1.20
N ASN A 64 27.32 -5.93 -1.44
CA ASN A 64 27.06 -4.95 -0.41
C ASN A 64 25.81 -5.36 0.39
N LEU A 65 26.06 -5.78 1.64
CA LEU A 65 25.03 -6.23 2.58
C LEU A 65 24.44 -5.08 3.41
N ASP A 66 24.99 -3.87 3.36
CA ASP A 66 24.55 -2.75 4.20
C ASP A 66 23.08 -2.40 3.93
N LEU A 67 22.71 -2.24 2.65
CA LEU A 67 21.32 -1.98 2.26
C LEU A 67 20.36 -3.13 2.62
N PHE A 68 20.86 -4.36 2.62
CA PHE A 68 20.06 -5.52 3.02
C PHE A 68 19.86 -5.55 4.53
N ASN A 69 20.91 -5.27 5.31
CA ASN A 69 20.84 -5.17 6.76
C ASN A 69 19.90 -4.04 7.19
N GLU A 70 20.01 -2.86 6.58
CA GLU A 70 19.10 -1.74 6.83
C GLU A 70 17.65 -2.11 6.48
N HIS A 71 17.41 -2.73 5.32
CA HIS A 71 16.08 -3.21 4.94
C HIS A 71 15.49 -4.14 6.01
N VAL A 72 16.28 -5.10 6.52
CA VAL A 72 15.85 -6.04 7.56
C VAL A 72 15.55 -5.32 8.87
N LEU A 73 16.38 -4.34 9.26
CA LEU A 73 16.18 -3.54 10.47
C LEU A 73 14.88 -2.72 10.41
N TYR A 74 14.64 -2.01 9.31
CA TYR A 74 13.40 -1.25 9.13
C TYR A 74 12.18 -2.16 9.09
N ARG A 75 12.24 -3.28 8.35
CA ARG A 75 11.15 -4.26 8.31
C ARG A 75 10.79 -4.77 9.70
N LYS A 76 11.80 -5.06 10.53
CA LYS A 76 11.60 -5.50 11.91
C LYS A 76 10.94 -4.42 12.75
N ALA A 77 11.43 -3.18 12.70
CA ALA A 77 10.87 -2.07 13.45
C ALA A 77 9.40 -1.77 13.07
N ILE A 78 9.02 -1.96 11.81
CA ILE A 78 7.63 -1.82 11.36
C ILE A 78 6.79 -3.01 11.82
N SER A 79 7.30 -4.24 11.74
CA SER A 79 6.61 -5.46 12.18
C SER A 79 6.37 -5.53 13.69
N GLU A 80 7.08 -4.74 14.49
CA GLU A 80 6.85 -4.61 15.94
C GLU A 80 5.63 -3.72 16.27
N LYS A 81 5.08 -3.01 15.27
CA LYS A 81 3.87 -2.18 15.42
C LYS A 81 2.61 -3.04 15.35
N THR A 82 1.53 -2.50 15.90
CA THR A 82 0.20 -3.09 15.78
C THR A 82 -0.35 -2.97 14.35
N ASP A 83 -1.29 -3.85 13.98
CA ASP A 83 -1.94 -3.82 12.67
C ASP A 83 -2.59 -2.46 12.40
N GLU A 84 -3.22 -1.85 13.42
CA GLU A 84 -3.84 -0.53 13.33
C GLU A 84 -2.82 0.58 13.06
N GLU A 85 -1.66 0.55 13.72
CA GLU A 85 -0.58 1.49 13.49
C GLU A 85 0.01 1.34 12.09
N ILE A 86 0.21 0.11 11.61
CA ILE A 86 0.70 -0.16 10.26
C ILE A 86 -0.27 0.40 9.22
N VAL A 87 -1.57 0.16 9.39
CA VAL A 87 -2.60 0.70 8.50
C VAL A 87 -2.61 2.24 8.53
N ALA A 88 -2.51 2.85 9.72
CA ALA A 88 -2.47 4.31 9.84
C ALA A 88 -1.26 4.92 9.15
N LEU A 89 -0.09 4.27 9.25
CA LEU A 89 1.13 4.70 8.57
C LEU A 89 0.99 4.63 7.04
N VAL A 90 0.40 3.55 6.50
CA VAL A 90 0.17 3.43 5.05
C VAL A 90 -0.80 4.50 4.56
N ILE A 91 -1.89 4.74 5.28
CA ILE A 91 -2.84 5.81 4.93
C ILE A 91 -2.11 7.16 4.90
N LYS A 92 -1.29 7.44 5.91
CA LYS A 92 -0.50 8.67 5.96
C LYS A 92 0.46 8.79 4.76
N GLN A 93 1.25 7.76 4.47
CA GLN A 93 2.21 7.77 3.37
C GLN A 93 1.52 7.96 2.01
N ARG A 94 0.43 7.24 1.77
CA ARG A 94 -0.31 7.34 0.50
C ARG A 94 -1.03 8.68 0.33
N THR A 95 -1.57 9.23 1.42
CA THR A 95 -2.21 10.56 1.37
C THR A 95 -1.18 11.66 1.15
N GLU A 96 -0.01 11.57 1.77
CA GLU A 96 1.11 12.47 1.52
C GLU A 96 1.57 12.41 0.06
N ALA A 97 1.82 11.21 -0.47
CA ALA A 97 2.20 11.01 -1.87
C ALA A 97 1.13 11.54 -2.86
N ALA A 98 -0.16 11.35 -2.55
CA ALA A 98 -1.25 11.88 -3.36
C ALA A 98 -1.30 13.41 -3.34
N MET A 99 -1.07 14.04 -2.19
CA MET A 99 -0.99 15.49 -2.08
C MET A 99 0.21 16.07 -2.83
N GLU A 100 1.38 15.44 -2.76
CA GLU A 100 2.56 15.85 -3.52
C GLU A 100 2.31 15.74 -5.02
N PHE A 101 1.69 14.64 -5.46
CA PHE A 101 1.30 14.46 -6.85
C PHE A 101 0.32 15.53 -7.33
N GLN A 102 -0.68 15.86 -6.51
CA GLN A 102 -1.61 16.95 -6.81
C GLN A 102 -0.88 18.29 -7.00
N ARG A 103 0.01 18.66 -6.06
CA ARG A 103 0.81 19.90 -6.16
C ARG A 103 1.67 19.93 -7.42
N SER A 104 2.23 18.79 -7.82
CA SER A 104 3.01 18.65 -9.06
C SER A 104 2.16 18.89 -10.31
N ILE A 105 0.91 18.39 -10.34
CA ILE A 105 -0.04 18.65 -11.42
C ILE A 105 -0.40 20.14 -11.46
N GLU A 106 -0.75 20.74 -10.32
CA GLU A 106 -1.10 22.16 -10.22
C GLU A 106 0.02 23.05 -10.74
N HIS A 107 1.26 22.76 -10.34
CA HIS A 107 2.44 23.47 -10.84
C HIS A 107 2.61 23.32 -12.36
N SER A 108 2.45 22.11 -12.87
CA SER A 108 2.56 21.83 -14.31
C SER A 108 1.47 22.56 -15.12
N LEU A 109 0.24 22.63 -14.61
CA LEU A 109 -0.86 23.38 -15.23
C LEU A 109 -0.59 24.89 -15.23
N GLU A 110 -0.03 25.43 -14.14
CA GLU A 110 0.37 26.84 -14.07
C GLU A 110 1.45 27.15 -15.13
N GLN A 111 2.45 26.28 -15.28
CA GLN A 111 3.46 26.41 -16.32
C GLN A 111 2.86 26.42 -17.72
N LEU A 112 1.95 25.47 -18.01
CA LEU A 112 1.25 25.42 -19.30
C LEU A 112 0.40 26.67 -19.55
N SER A 113 -0.25 27.21 -18.52
CA SER A 113 -1.01 28.46 -18.62
C SER A 113 -0.12 29.65 -18.98
N ARG A 114 1.06 29.76 -18.36
CA ARG A 114 2.05 30.80 -18.70
C ARG A 114 2.54 30.67 -20.13
N ILE A 115 2.93 29.47 -20.55
CA ILE A 115 3.36 29.18 -21.92
C ILE A 115 2.25 29.56 -22.90
N SER A 116 1.00 29.13 -22.66
CA SER A 116 -0.14 29.47 -23.51
C SER A 116 -0.36 30.99 -23.64
N SER A 117 -0.17 31.75 -22.56
CA SER A 117 -0.32 33.20 -22.57
C SER A 117 0.77 33.92 -23.39
N GLU A 118 1.96 33.33 -23.55
CA GLU A 118 3.01 33.89 -24.41
C GLU A 118 2.70 33.76 -25.90
N PHE A 119 1.85 32.79 -26.27
CA PHE A 119 1.42 32.54 -27.65
C PHE A 119 0.08 33.21 -28.02
N GLU A 120 -0.63 33.80 -27.06
CA GLU A 120 -1.78 34.66 -27.35
C GLU A 120 -1.30 35.88 -28.14
N PRO A 121 -1.76 36.09 -29.39
CA PRO A 121 -1.32 37.20 -30.20
C PRO A 121 -1.70 38.50 -29.49
N SER A 122 -0.73 39.39 -29.23
CA SER A 122 -1.05 40.73 -28.78
C SER A 122 -2.09 41.29 -29.75
N SER A 123 -3.27 41.63 -29.24
CA SER A 123 -4.34 42.23 -30.02
C SER A 123 -3.97 43.67 -30.40
N GLN A 124 -2.75 43.90 -30.91
CA GLN A 124 -2.44 45.11 -31.65
C GLN A 124 -3.27 45.04 -32.92
N LYS A 125 -4.39 45.76 -32.90
CA LYS A 125 -5.20 46.14 -34.05
C LYS A 125 -4.28 46.34 -35.25
N ARG A 126 -4.17 45.34 -36.13
CA ARG A 126 -3.55 45.52 -37.44
C ARG A 126 -4.36 46.63 -38.11
N ARG A 127 -3.79 47.84 -38.20
CA ARG A 127 -4.36 48.91 -39.02
C ARG A 127 -4.50 48.35 -40.43
N LYS A 128 -5.74 48.15 -40.88
CA LYS A 128 -6.01 47.89 -42.30
C LYS A 128 -5.52 49.12 -43.05
N MET A 129 -4.40 48.99 -43.75
CA MET A 129 -4.02 49.95 -44.77
C MET A 129 -4.95 49.70 -45.96
N SER A 130 -5.87 50.62 -46.21
CA SER A 130 -6.65 50.63 -47.46
C SER A 130 -5.73 51.04 -48.61
N ILE A 131 -5.78 50.27 -49.71
CA ILE A 131 -5.16 50.62 -51.00
C ILE A 131 -6.06 51.63 -51.70
#